data_AF-A0A1V6D0L0-F1
#
_entry.id   AF-A0A1V6D0L0-F1
#
_cell.length_a   1.000
_cell.length_b   1.000
_cell.length_c   1.000
_cell.angle_alpha   90.00
_cell.angle_beta   90.00
_cell.angle_gamma   90.00
#
_symmetry.space_group_name_H-M   'P 1'
#
loop_
_entity.id
_entity.type
_entity.pdbx_description
1 polymer ?
#
loop_
_entity_poly.entity_id
_entity_poly.type
_entity_poly.pdbx_seq_one_letter_code
_entity_poly.pdbx_strand_id
1 'polypeptide(L)'
;MKALGSLSVVLSVAALAAAAPVQSEIFGLSGGGFRIMRYDVVGNSFYDCGAVASGVLTTNLAMDANRRLYYMHPFEGGHVIWQADLDAGNNLINQQVHDTLGAGLSIIDGFTVGPDQQLYMTGYGHSEIYRYVIGSNSGAVTTEVTLGGGGAGGDLSEYRSDLAFDPITGYLVGIGIAPGGVRRTLFQIPGNLATNGVNDSYPWEYFGGNASPWASPTFDLGNPGNPNGPLGPNPDGVAFDPITGELFLSGDGELFSHWDRNTATVISYLNDPSGQDTGMGFDLAFQQTDGRETVPEPATMALLGLGAFGVGRYVRRRGAGGR
;
A
#
# COMPACT_ATOMS: atom_id res chain seq x y z
N MET A 1 -23.23 49.03 -39.89
CA MET A 1 -23.66 48.09 -38.84
C MET A 1 -23.14 46.70 -39.20
N LYS A 2 -22.07 46.24 -38.53
CA LYS A 2 -21.67 44.83 -38.49
C LYS A 2 -21.32 44.54 -37.04
N ALA A 3 -22.13 43.72 -36.39
CA ALA A 3 -21.90 43.26 -35.03
C ALA A 3 -20.84 42.15 -35.08
N LEU A 4 -19.70 42.37 -34.40
CA LEU A 4 -18.79 41.28 -34.05
C LEU A 4 -19.32 40.63 -32.77
N GLY A 5 -19.82 39.40 -32.90
CA GLY A 5 -20.12 38.54 -31.76
C GLY A 5 -18.81 38.06 -31.14
N SER A 6 -18.59 38.41 -29.88
CA SER A 6 -17.51 37.87 -29.06
C SER A 6 -17.82 36.42 -28.70
N LEU A 7 -17.03 35.49 -29.25
CA LEU A 7 -17.03 34.08 -28.87
C LEU A 7 -16.25 33.94 -27.56
N SER A 8 -16.96 33.85 -26.44
CA SER A 8 -16.36 33.49 -25.15
C SER A 8 -16.09 31.99 -25.13
N VAL A 9 -14.84 31.60 -25.32
CA VAL A 9 -14.38 30.23 -25.05
C VAL A 9 -14.29 30.07 -23.54
N VAL A 10 -15.26 29.38 -22.95
CA VAL A 10 -15.18 28.93 -21.56
C VAL A 10 -14.27 27.71 -21.54
N LEU A 11 -13.02 27.92 -21.15
CA LEU A 11 -12.09 26.83 -20.85
C LEU A 11 -12.50 26.25 -19.48
N SER A 12 -13.27 25.16 -19.48
CA SER A 12 -13.49 24.38 -18.27
C SER A 12 -12.20 23.64 -17.94
N VAL A 13 -11.38 24.23 -17.06
CA VAL A 13 -10.29 23.49 -16.42
C VAL A 13 -10.98 22.57 -15.41
N ALA A 14 -11.10 21.28 -15.75
CA ALA A 14 -11.41 20.27 -14.75
C ALA A 14 -10.33 20.39 -13.67
N ALA A 15 -10.73 20.74 -12.46
CA ALA A 15 -9.82 20.73 -11.33
C ALA A 15 -9.35 19.28 -11.14
N LEU A 16 -8.11 19.00 -11.54
CA LEU A 16 -7.39 17.85 -11.02
C LEU A 16 -7.40 18.01 -9.50
N ALA A 17 -8.18 17.18 -8.81
CA ALA A 17 -8.15 17.14 -7.36
C ALA A 17 -6.69 16.84 -6.97
N ALA A 18 -6.08 17.74 -6.19
CA ALA A 18 -4.76 17.49 -5.65
C ALA A 18 -4.85 16.25 -4.75
N ALA A 19 -3.84 15.37 -4.82
CA ALA A 19 -3.73 14.23 -3.93
C ALA A 19 -3.81 14.68 -2.45
N ALA A 20 -4.40 13.85 -1.60
CA ALA A 20 -4.44 14.14 -0.17
C ALA A 20 -3.01 14.17 0.38
N PRO A 21 -2.67 15.07 1.33
CA PRO A 21 -1.34 15.08 1.92
C PRO A 21 -1.06 13.70 2.54
N VAL A 22 0.13 13.17 2.27
CA VAL A 22 0.60 11.90 2.82
C VAL A 22 0.68 12.02 4.35
N GLN A 23 0.18 11.01 5.06
CA GLN A 23 0.16 10.95 6.51
C GLN A 23 0.93 9.72 7.01
N SER A 24 1.61 9.83 8.15
CA SER A 24 2.19 8.69 8.87
C SER A 24 1.06 7.94 9.60
N GLU A 25 0.37 7.10 8.86
CA GLU A 25 -0.75 6.29 9.35
C GLU A 25 -0.75 4.92 8.67
N ILE A 26 -1.16 3.90 9.42
CA ILE A 26 -1.35 2.54 8.92
C ILE A 26 -2.81 2.17 9.10
N PHE A 27 -3.42 1.59 8.08
CA PHE A 27 -4.75 1.00 8.16
C PHE A 27 -4.62 -0.50 8.26
N GLY A 28 -5.59 -1.13 8.90
CA GLY A 28 -5.59 -2.58 9.01
C GLY A 28 -6.96 -3.13 9.28
N LEU A 29 -7.14 -4.38 8.92
CA LEU A 29 -8.37 -5.11 9.14
C LEU A 29 -8.40 -5.65 10.57
N SER A 30 -9.54 -5.49 11.24
CA SER A 30 -9.75 -5.94 12.62
C SER A 30 -11.11 -6.57 12.85
N GLY A 31 -11.28 -7.16 14.05
CA GLY A 31 -12.54 -7.77 14.46
C GLY A 31 -12.92 -8.97 13.59
N GLY A 32 -11.93 -9.77 13.17
CA GLY A 32 -12.13 -10.86 12.20
C GLY A 32 -12.35 -10.33 10.79
N GLY A 33 -11.66 -9.27 10.39
CA GLY A 33 -11.78 -8.70 9.04
C GLY A 33 -13.10 -7.99 8.74
N PHE A 34 -13.90 -7.66 9.76
CA PHE A 34 -15.19 -6.99 9.59
C PHE A 34 -15.10 -5.47 9.82
N ARG A 35 -13.94 -4.96 10.24
CA ARG A 35 -13.73 -3.54 10.53
C ARG A 35 -12.40 -3.06 9.97
N ILE A 36 -12.34 -1.78 9.63
CA ILE A 36 -11.08 -1.12 9.28
C ILE A 36 -10.69 -0.22 10.45
N MET A 37 -9.46 -0.43 10.93
CA MET A 37 -8.81 0.39 11.95
C MET A 37 -7.77 1.28 11.28
N ARG A 38 -7.53 2.43 11.91
CA ARG A 38 -6.41 3.33 11.61
C ARG A 38 -5.51 3.40 12.84
N TYR A 39 -4.23 3.20 12.64
CA TYR A 39 -3.16 3.51 13.57
C TYR A 39 -2.49 4.82 13.14
N ASP A 40 -2.55 5.83 14.01
CA ASP A 40 -1.79 7.07 13.88
C ASP A 40 -0.39 6.83 14.46
N VAL A 41 0.62 6.80 13.59
CA VAL A 41 2.01 6.47 13.97
C VAL A 41 2.58 7.57 14.88
N VAL A 42 2.27 8.84 14.59
CA VAL A 42 2.79 9.98 15.36
C VAL A 42 2.09 10.08 16.71
N GLY A 43 0.77 9.89 16.73
CA GLY A 43 -0.04 9.91 17.94
C GLY A 43 0.08 8.65 18.79
N ASN A 44 0.60 7.56 18.21
CA ASN A 44 0.54 6.21 18.76
C ASN A 44 -0.86 5.85 19.27
N SER A 45 -1.87 6.05 18.42
CA SER A 45 -3.27 5.92 18.78
C SER A 45 -4.07 5.19 17.71
N PHE A 46 -5.10 4.46 18.16
CA PHE A 46 -5.95 3.65 17.30
C PHE A 46 -7.34 4.27 17.17
N TYR A 47 -7.88 4.23 15.96
CA TYR A 47 -9.18 4.76 15.61
C TYR A 47 -9.95 3.74 14.78
N ASP A 48 -11.21 3.55 15.13
CA ASP A 48 -12.13 2.69 14.38
C ASP A 48 -12.75 3.50 13.24
N CYS A 49 -12.46 3.13 12.00
CA CYS A 49 -12.99 3.78 10.81
C CYS A 49 -14.40 3.29 10.46
N GLY A 50 -14.83 2.16 11.01
CA GLY A 50 -16.13 1.55 10.78
C GLY A 50 -16.09 0.13 10.22
N ALA A 51 -17.29 -0.43 10.04
CA ALA A 51 -17.47 -1.76 9.48
C ALA A 51 -17.38 -1.75 7.94
N VAL A 52 -16.82 -2.82 7.37
CA VAL A 52 -16.83 -3.04 5.92
C VAL A 52 -18.24 -3.38 5.43
N ALA A 53 -18.63 -2.84 4.28
CA ALA A 53 -19.96 -3.02 3.70
C ALA A 53 -20.17 -4.40 3.07
N SER A 54 -19.10 -5.16 2.81
CA SER A 54 -19.16 -6.50 2.21
C SER A 54 -20.00 -7.47 3.04
N GLY A 55 -20.05 -7.27 4.37
CA GLY A 55 -20.76 -8.15 5.31
C GLY A 55 -20.13 -9.55 5.43
N VAL A 56 -18.96 -9.76 4.82
CA VAL A 56 -18.18 -10.99 4.82
C VAL A 56 -16.76 -10.68 5.29
N LEU A 57 -16.07 -11.71 5.79
CA LEU A 57 -14.70 -11.64 6.27
C LEU A 57 -13.81 -10.99 5.20
N THR A 58 -13.19 -9.86 5.48
CA THR A 58 -12.23 -9.25 4.55
C THR A 58 -10.83 -9.55 5.07
N THR A 59 -9.91 -9.95 4.19
CA THR A 59 -8.51 -10.24 4.55
C THR A 59 -7.52 -9.49 3.65
N ASN A 60 -8.04 -8.58 2.83
CA ASN A 60 -7.25 -7.80 1.88
C ASN A 60 -7.58 -6.32 2.04
N LEU A 61 -6.56 -5.46 2.14
CA LEU A 61 -6.69 -4.02 2.31
C LEU A 61 -5.55 -3.29 1.61
N ALA A 62 -5.88 -2.30 0.79
CA ALA A 62 -4.91 -1.42 0.16
C ALA A 62 -5.42 0.02 0.13
N MET A 63 -4.53 1.01 -0.01
CA MET A 63 -4.91 2.43 -0.07
C MET A 63 -4.14 3.17 -1.17
N ASP A 64 -4.86 3.96 -1.97
CA ASP A 64 -4.27 4.82 -2.99
C ASP A 64 -3.78 6.18 -2.45
N ALA A 65 -3.15 6.98 -3.30
CA ALA A 65 -2.65 8.30 -2.93
C ALA A 65 -3.75 9.32 -2.57
N ASN A 66 -5.01 9.04 -2.89
CA ASN A 66 -6.16 9.87 -2.54
C ASN A 66 -6.82 9.45 -1.23
N ARG A 67 -6.22 8.50 -0.49
CA ARG A 67 -6.78 7.87 0.71
C ARG A 67 -8.11 7.15 0.44
N ARG A 68 -8.27 6.61 -0.77
CA ARG A 68 -9.32 5.64 -1.08
C ARG A 68 -8.83 4.25 -0.72
N LEU A 69 -9.67 3.54 0.02
CA LEU A 69 -9.43 2.17 0.44
C LEU A 69 -10.00 1.20 -0.58
N TYR A 70 -9.25 0.13 -0.84
CA TYR A 70 -9.66 -1.03 -1.60
C TYR A 70 -9.57 -2.25 -0.70
N TYR A 71 -10.60 -3.07 -0.69
CA TYR A 71 -10.62 -4.24 0.17
C TYR A 71 -11.42 -5.37 -0.44
N MET A 72 -11.11 -6.60 -0.04
CA MET A 72 -11.63 -7.79 -0.70
C MET A 72 -11.80 -8.94 0.28
N HIS A 73 -12.83 -9.74 0.04
CA HIS A 73 -12.91 -11.11 0.53
C HIS A 73 -12.33 -12.02 -0.55
N PRO A 74 -11.23 -12.74 -0.30
CA PRO A 74 -10.58 -13.53 -1.35
C PRO A 74 -11.19 -14.92 -1.53
N PHE A 75 -12.25 -15.23 -0.78
CA PHE A 75 -12.92 -16.52 -0.81
C PHE A 75 -14.30 -16.38 -1.47
N GLU A 76 -14.83 -17.47 -2.02
CA GLU A 76 -16.17 -17.58 -2.65
C GLU A 76 -16.35 -16.96 -4.07
N GLY A 77 -16.00 -17.73 -5.11
CA GLY A 77 -16.67 -17.67 -6.42
C GLY A 77 -16.48 -16.41 -7.29
N GLY A 78 -15.83 -15.36 -6.76
CA GLY A 78 -15.41 -14.15 -7.47
C GLY A 78 -14.69 -13.22 -6.51
N HIS A 79 -13.49 -12.78 -6.87
CA HIS A 79 -12.68 -11.85 -6.09
C HIS A 79 -13.26 -10.44 -6.23
N VAL A 80 -14.24 -10.10 -5.37
CA VAL A 80 -14.97 -8.83 -5.43
C VAL A 80 -14.18 -7.75 -4.71
N ILE A 81 -13.69 -6.78 -5.47
CA ILE A 81 -13.02 -5.60 -4.95
C ILE A 81 -14.09 -4.60 -4.54
N TRP A 82 -14.08 -4.23 -3.27
CA TRP A 82 -14.81 -3.08 -2.75
C TRP A 82 -13.90 -1.86 -2.68
N GLN A 83 -14.51 -0.69 -2.76
CA GLN A 83 -13.84 0.57 -2.49
C GLN A 83 -14.61 1.40 -1.45
N ALA A 84 -13.89 2.21 -0.70
CA ALA A 84 -14.44 3.18 0.24
C ALA A 84 -13.62 4.47 0.28
N ASP A 85 -14.29 5.58 0.52
CA ASP A 85 -13.63 6.85 0.82
C ASP A 85 -13.58 7.06 2.34
N LEU A 86 -12.73 7.98 2.79
CA LEU A 86 -12.70 8.47 4.16
C LEU A 86 -13.31 9.87 4.24
N ASP A 87 -14.15 10.12 5.24
CA ASP A 87 -14.61 11.47 5.56
C ASP A 87 -13.53 12.27 6.32
N ALA A 88 -13.83 13.53 6.66
CA ALA A 88 -12.91 14.39 7.40
C ALA A 88 -12.58 13.88 8.82
N GLY A 89 -13.37 12.96 9.36
CA GLY A 89 -13.15 12.27 10.63
C GLY A 89 -12.47 10.91 10.47
N ASN A 90 -12.04 10.54 9.26
CA ASN A 90 -11.51 9.22 8.91
C ASN A 90 -12.51 8.06 9.09
N ASN A 91 -13.81 8.32 8.97
CA ASN A 91 -14.81 7.27 8.93
C ASN A 91 -15.02 6.79 7.50
N LEU A 92 -15.30 5.49 7.33
CA LEU A 92 -15.64 4.89 6.04
C LEU A 92 -16.95 5.47 5.51
N ILE A 93 -16.92 5.98 4.29
CA ILE A 93 -18.07 6.48 3.54
C ILE A 93 -18.04 5.98 2.10
N ASN A 94 -19.15 6.14 1.37
CA ASN A 94 -19.27 5.79 -0.05
C ASN A 94 -18.80 4.37 -0.40
N GLN A 95 -19.03 3.41 0.49
CA GLN A 95 -18.63 2.02 0.27
C GLN A 95 -19.44 1.41 -0.88
N GLN A 96 -18.76 0.85 -1.87
CA GLN A 96 -19.38 0.23 -3.04
C GLN A 96 -18.48 -0.82 -3.68
N VAL A 97 -19.08 -1.72 -4.46
CA VAL A 97 -18.31 -2.63 -5.31
C VAL A 97 -17.59 -1.81 -6.39
N HIS A 98 -16.28 -2.01 -6.50
CA HIS A 98 -15.43 -1.44 -7.54
C HIS A 98 -15.45 -2.32 -8.79
N ASP A 99 -15.06 -3.59 -8.65
CA ASP A 99 -15.01 -4.57 -9.74
C ASP A 99 -15.03 -6.01 -9.17
N THR A 100 -15.20 -6.99 -10.05
CA THR A 100 -15.06 -8.42 -9.73
C THR A 100 -13.99 -9.01 -10.63
N LEU A 101 -12.90 -9.52 -10.05
CA LEU A 101 -11.84 -10.12 -10.87
C LEU A 101 -12.29 -11.43 -11.52
N GLY A 102 -11.70 -11.72 -12.67
CA GLY A 102 -12.02 -12.87 -13.51
C GLY A 102 -11.80 -14.21 -12.81
N ALA A 103 -12.49 -15.23 -13.31
CA ALA A 103 -12.34 -16.60 -12.84
C ALA A 103 -10.95 -17.18 -13.17
N GLY A 104 -10.50 -18.14 -12.36
CA GLY A 104 -9.23 -18.85 -12.57
C GLY A 104 -8.06 -18.34 -11.72
N LEU A 105 -8.29 -17.30 -10.93
CA LEU A 105 -7.39 -16.90 -9.85
C LEU A 105 -7.57 -17.84 -8.65
N SER A 106 -6.46 -18.27 -8.06
CA SER A 106 -6.44 -18.96 -6.77
C SER A 106 -6.84 -18.00 -5.65
N ILE A 107 -6.63 -18.42 -4.41
CA ILE A 107 -6.71 -17.53 -3.25
C ILE A 107 -5.75 -16.34 -3.49
N ILE A 108 -6.28 -15.13 -3.35
CA ILE A 108 -5.50 -13.91 -3.23
C ILE A 108 -5.36 -13.64 -1.73
N ASP A 109 -4.19 -13.21 -1.26
CA ASP A 109 -3.98 -13.04 0.18
C ASP A 109 -3.40 -11.68 0.53
N GLY A 110 -2.36 -11.24 -0.16
CA GLY A 110 -1.78 -9.90 0.01
C GLY A 110 -2.34 -8.84 -0.92
N PHE A 111 -2.39 -7.58 -0.46
CA PHE A 111 -3.00 -6.48 -1.21
C PHE A 111 -2.22 -5.17 -1.06
N THR A 112 -1.81 -4.55 -2.18
CA THR A 112 -1.24 -3.19 -2.11
C THR A 112 -1.52 -2.36 -3.33
N VAL A 113 -1.52 -1.03 -3.17
CA VAL A 113 -1.49 -0.11 -4.31
C VAL A 113 -0.04 0.28 -4.60
N GLY A 114 0.39 0.15 -5.85
CA GLY A 114 1.72 0.52 -6.29
C GLY A 114 1.89 2.02 -6.57
N PRO A 115 3.12 2.49 -6.79
CA PRO A 115 3.39 3.89 -7.12
C PRO A 115 2.68 4.36 -8.40
N ASP A 116 2.39 3.44 -9.31
CA ASP A 116 1.61 3.66 -10.53
C ASP A 116 0.09 3.67 -10.31
N GLN A 117 -0.33 3.61 -9.05
CA GLN A 117 -1.72 3.63 -8.58
C GLN A 117 -2.55 2.43 -9.10
N GLN A 118 -1.89 1.30 -9.34
CA GLN A 118 -2.54 0.03 -9.66
C GLN A 118 -2.48 -0.93 -8.48
N LEU A 119 -3.36 -1.93 -8.49
CA LEU A 119 -3.49 -2.88 -7.40
C LEU A 119 -2.60 -4.09 -7.66
N TYR A 120 -1.84 -4.51 -6.66
CA TYR A 120 -0.94 -5.66 -6.69
C TYR A 120 -1.35 -6.68 -5.64
N MET A 121 -1.23 -7.95 -5.99
CA MET A 121 -1.78 -9.06 -5.21
C MET A 121 -0.82 -10.24 -5.19
N THR A 122 -0.66 -10.92 -4.05
CA THR A 122 -0.03 -12.25 -4.04
C THR A 122 -1.03 -13.32 -4.43
N GLY A 123 -0.58 -14.27 -5.25
CA GLY A 123 -1.31 -15.48 -5.58
C GLY A 123 -0.93 -16.65 -4.68
N TYR A 124 -1.72 -16.89 -3.64
CA TYR A 124 -1.53 -17.99 -2.71
C TYR A 124 -1.60 -19.34 -3.45
N GLY A 125 -0.58 -20.17 -3.26
CA GLY A 125 -0.38 -21.48 -3.89
C GLY A 125 0.30 -21.43 -5.27
N HIS A 126 0.45 -20.25 -5.87
CA HIS A 126 0.97 -20.07 -7.22
C HIS A 126 2.34 -19.36 -7.25
N SER A 127 2.68 -18.66 -6.16
CA SER A 127 3.93 -17.88 -6.06
C SER A 127 4.06 -16.83 -7.17
N GLU A 128 2.96 -16.11 -7.40
CA GLU A 128 2.83 -15.08 -8.42
C GLU A 128 2.45 -13.75 -7.78
N ILE A 129 2.86 -12.66 -8.42
CA ILE A 129 2.37 -11.31 -8.16
C ILE A 129 1.46 -10.92 -9.32
N TYR A 130 0.19 -10.70 -9.02
CA TYR A 130 -0.78 -10.20 -9.99
C TYR A 130 -0.91 -8.68 -9.92
N ARG A 131 -1.37 -8.09 -11.02
CA ARG A 131 -1.74 -6.69 -11.13
C ARG A 131 -3.16 -6.56 -11.68
N TYR A 132 -3.93 -5.68 -11.07
CA TYR A 132 -5.22 -5.21 -11.57
C TYR A 132 -5.15 -3.71 -11.85
N VAL A 133 -5.62 -3.32 -13.04
CA VAL A 133 -5.69 -1.91 -13.43
C VAL A 133 -6.97 -1.29 -12.87
N ILE A 134 -6.82 -0.45 -11.85
CA ILE A 134 -7.90 0.24 -11.16
C ILE A 134 -8.67 1.12 -12.14
N GLY A 135 -10.00 0.96 -12.16
CA GLY A 135 -10.89 1.69 -13.06
C GLY A 135 -10.94 1.15 -14.50
N SER A 136 -10.26 0.03 -14.80
CA SER A 136 -10.42 -0.67 -16.08
C SER A 136 -11.83 -1.26 -16.25
N ASN A 137 -12.48 -1.61 -15.13
CA ASN A 137 -13.80 -2.27 -15.07
C ASN A 137 -13.88 -3.52 -15.96
N SER A 138 -12.75 -4.22 -16.08
CA SER A 138 -12.61 -5.38 -16.97
C SER A 138 -12.59 -6.70 -16.20
N GLY A 139 -12.40 -6.64 -14.87
CA GLY A 139 -12.07 -7.80 -14.03
C GLY A 139 -10.76 -8.50 -14.43
N ALA A 140 -10.02 -8.01 -15.43
CA ALA A 140 -8.83 -8.68 -15.93
C ALA A 140 -7.64 -8.38 -15.03
N VAL A 141 -6.85 -9.43 -14.75
CA VAL A 141 -5.57 -9.31 -14.06
C VAL A 141 -4.44 -9.83 -14.93
N THR A 142 -3.26 -9.25 -14.75
CA THR A 142 -2.01 -9.71 -15.37
C THR A 142 -1.10 -10.29 -14.31
N THR A 143 -0.27 -11.28 -14.68
CA THR A 143 0.86 -11.71 -13.85
C THR A 143 2.04 -10.82 -14.18
N GLU A 144 2.60 -10.15 -13.18
CA GLU A 144 3.80 -9.32 -13.31
C GLU A 144 5.04 -10.10 -12.90
N VAL A 145 4.94 -10.98 -11.90
CA VAL A 145 6.09 -11.76 -11.45
C VAL A 145 5.68 -13.19 -11.14
N THR A 146 6.48 -14.14 -11.59
CA THR A 146 6.42 -15.54 -11.18
C THR A 146 7.72 -15.90 -10.46
N LEU A 147 7.61 -16.46 -9.24
CA LEU A 147 8.75 -16.93 -8.48
C LEU A 147 9.47 -18.07 -9.19
N GLY A 148 10.74 -17.86 -9.52
CA GLY A 148 11.60 -18.85 -10.16
C GLY A 148 11.95 -20.00 -9.20
N GLY A 149 11.45 -21.19 -9.49
CA GLY A 149 11.78 -22.42 -8.74
C GLY A 149 11.01 -22.63 -7.44
N GLY A 150 10.03 -21.77 -7.13
CA GLY A 150 9.13 -21.90 -5.97
C GLY A 150 7.90 -22.77 -6.22
N GLY A 151 7.01 -22.85 -5.23
CA GLY A 151 5.73 -23.55 -5.25
C GLY A 151 5.80 -25.06 -5.00
N ALA A 152 4.66 -25.75 -5.18
CA ALA A 152 4.46 -27.16 -4.84
C ALA A 152 5.33 -28.16 -5.63
N GLY A 153 5.95 -27.73 -6.74
CA GLY A 153 6.87 -28.52 -7.55
C GLY A 153 8.35 -28.09 -7.45
N GLY A 154 8.65 -27.09 -6.62
CA GLY A 154 9.96 -26.45 -6.50
C GLY A 154 10.63 -26.67 -5.15
N ASP A 155 11.38 -25.68 -4.68
CA ASP A 155 12.02 -25.66 -3.35
C ASP A 155 11.07 -25.31 -2.19
N LEU A 156 9.76 -25.30 -2.49
CA LEU A 156 8.66 -24.94 -1.60
C LEU A 156 8.65 -23.46 -1.15
N SER A 157 9.48 -22.59 -1.75
CA SER A 157 9.36 -21.15 -1.53
C SER A 157 8.08 -20.60 -2.14
N GLU A 158 7.53 -19.51 -1.56
CA GLU A 158 6.25 -18.96 -1.99
C GLU A 158 6.14 -17.47 -1.68
N TYR A 159 5.69 -16.67 -2.66
CA TYR A 159 5.09 -15.36 -2.40
C TYR A 159 3.68 -15.60 -1.87
N ARG A 160 3.48 -15.38 -0.57
CA ARG A 160 2.38 -16.02 0.15
C ARG A 160 1.29 -15.07 0.57
N SER A 161 1.63 -14.09 1.41
CA SER A 161 0.68 -13.23 2.10
C SER A 161 0.96 -11.76 1.72
N ASP A 162 0.80 -10.80 2.63
CA ASP A 162 0.77 -9.38 2.31
C ASP A 162 2.07 -8.83 1.71
N LEU A 163 1.93 -7.70 1.04
CA LEU A 163 2.94 -7.02 0.27
C LEU A 163 2.77 -5.50 0.38
N ALA A 164 3.90 -4.78 0.39
CA ALA A 164 3.96 -3.34 0.42
C ALA A 164 5.16 -2.83 -0.37
N PHE A 165 5.01 -1.69 -1.04
CA PHE A 165 6.17 -1.00 -1.61
C PHE A 165 6.92 -0.26 -0.51
N ASP A 166 8.20 -0.55 -0.38
CA ASP A 166 9.09 0.16 0.51
C ASP A 166 9.40 1.56 -0.03
N PRO A 167 9.01 2.64 0.68
CA PRO A 167 9.21 4.02 0.21
C PRO A 167 10.69 4.43 0.16
N ILE A 168 11.60 3.71 0.84
CA ILE A 168 13.03 4.03 0.83
C ILE A 168 13.74 3.45 -0.39
N THR A 169 13.49 2.17 -0.70
CA THR A 169 14.22 1.46 -1.77
C THR A 169 13.42 1.31 -3.05
N GLY A 170 12.11 1.48 -3.00
CA GLY A 170 11.19 1.24 -4.11
C GLY A 170 10.98 -0.25 -4.42
N TYR A 171 11.44 -1.16 -3.58
CA TYR A 171 11.15 -2.59 -3.73
C TYR A 171 9.72 -2.91 -3.29
N LEU A 172 9.09 -3.87 -3.97
CA LEU A 172 7.93 -4.56 -3.44
C LEU A 172 8.42 -5.60 -2.43
N VAL A 173 7.97 -5.50 -1.19
CA VAL A 173 8.35 -6.37 -0.08
C VAL A 173 7.11 -7.11 0.37
N GLY A 174 7.22 -8.39 0.70
CA GLY A 174 6.07 -9.12 1.23
C GLY A 174 6.45 -10.29 2.11
N ILE A 175 5.46 -10.89 2.77
CA ILE A 175 5.64 -12.11 3.57
C ILE A 175 5.53 -13.33 2.66
N GLY A 176 6.55 -14.17 2.72
CA GLY A 176 6.59 -15.42 1.96
C GLY A 176 7.12 -16.58 2.78
N ILE A 177 7.03 -17.77 2.19
CA ILE A 177 7.73 -18.96 2.68
C ILE A 177 9.10 -18.97 2.03
N ALA A 178 10.15 -18.96 2.86
CA ALA A 178 11.52 -19.01 2.38
C ALA A 178 11.84 -20.35 1.69
N PRO A 179 12.84 -20.37 0.79
CA PRO A 179 13.41 -21.59 0.25
C PRO A 179 13.65 -22.66 1.33
N GLY A 180 13.16 -23.87 1.06
CA GLY A 180 13.11 -24.97 2.02
C GLY A 180 11.74 -25.16 2.70
N GLY A 181 10.78 -24.26 2.50
CA GLY A 181 9.36 -24.54 2.72
C GLY A 181 8.84 -24.49 4.15
N VAL A 182 9.64 -23.98 5.11
CA VAL A 182 9.29 -24.04 6.54
C VAL A 182 9.06 -22.68 7.17
N ARG A 183 9.94 -21.72 6.88
CA ARG A 183 10.04 -20.46 7.63
C ARG A 183 9.33 -19.35 6.88
N ARG A 184 8.61 -18.50 7.62
CA ARG A 184 8.07 -17.26 7.06
C ARG A 184 9.04 -16.12 7.31
N THR A 185 9.29 -15.32 6.28
CA THR A 185 10.17 -14.15 6.35
C THR A 185 9.80 -13.19 5.22
N LEU A 186 10.47 -12.06 5.15
CA LEU A 186 10.25 -11.07 4.10
C LEU A 186 11.08 -11.38 2.85
N PHE A 187 10.41 -11.38 1.70
CA PHE A 187 11.04 -11.34 0.38
C PHE A 187 11.04 -9.90 -0.16
N GLN A 188 11.82 -9.67 -1.22
CA GLN A 188 11.75 -8.44 -1.99
C GLN A 188 11.80 -8.70 -3.49
N ILE A 189 11.17 -7.80 -4.25
CA ILE A 189 11.17 -7.76 -5.72
C ILE A 189 11.47 -6.31 -6.12
N PRO A 190 12.40 -6.04 -7.05
CA PRO A 190 12.62 -4.69 -7.57
C PRO A 190 11.31 -4.10 -8.10
N GLY A 191 10.90 -2.92 -7.62
CA GLY A 191 9.59 -2.35 -7.99
C GLY A 191 9.44 -2.07 -9.48
N ASN A 192 10.55 -1.81 -10.19
CA ASN A 192 10.53 -1.66 -11.64
C ASN A 192 10.28 -2.97 -12.40
N LEU A 193 10.50 -4.13 -11.78
CA LEU A 193 10.07 -5.42 -12.33
C LEU A 193 8.60 -5.65 -11.99
N ALA A 194 8.22 -5.44 -10.74
CA ALA A 194 6.85 -5.62 -10.28
C ALA A 194 5.81 -4.74 -11.02
N THR A 195 6.24 -3.67 -11.71
CA THR A 195 5.33 -2.70 -12.34
C THR A 195 5.48 -2.56 -13.86
N ASN A 196 6.32 -3.37 -14.51
CA ASN A 196 6.65 -3.18 -15.93
C ASN A 196 5.60 -3.74 -16.93
N GLY A 197 4.58 -4.45 -16.47
CA GLY A 197 3.56 -5.07 -17.33
C GLY A 197 4.01 -6.33 -18.06
N VAL A 198 5.09 -6.97 -17.61
CA VAL A 198 5.65 -8.20 -18.18
C VAL A 198 5.61 -9.28 -17.10
N ASN A 199 5.28 -10.53 -17.45
CA ASN A 199 5.43 -11.66 -16.54
C ASN A 199 6.92 -12.05 -16.43
N ASP A 200 7.61 -11.46 -15.47
CA ASP A 200 9.02 -11.75 -15.20
C ASP A 200 9.20 -12.97 -14.29
N SER A 201 10.10 -13.87 -14.66
CA SER A 201 10.56 -14.92 -13.74
C SER A 201 11.65 -14.36 -12.83
N TYR A 202 11.39 -14.28 -11.52
CA TYR A 202 12.30 -13.69 -10.54
C TYR A 202 12.67 -14.70 -9.45
N PRO A 203 13.96 -14.89 -9.11
CA PRO A 203 14.33 -15.79 -8.03
C PRO A 203 13.90 -15.24 -6.67
N TRP A 204 13.86 -16.09 -5.66
CA TRP A 204 13.70 -15.63 -4.28
C TRP A 204 14.86 -14.71 -3.87
N GLU A 205 14.53 -13.55 -3.33
CA GLU A 205 15.47 -12.65 -2.68
C GLU A 205 14.91 -12.20 -1.33
N TYR A 206 15.71 -12.29 -0.26
CA TYR A 206 15.30 -11.82 1.06
C TYR A 206 15.28 -10.30 1.11
N PHE A 207 14.40 -9.74 1.94
CA PHE A 207 14.39 -8.30 2.18
C PHE A 207 15.73 -7.80 2.72
N GLY A 208 16.29 -6.74 2.12
CA GLY A 208 17.65 -6.27 2.37
C GLY A 208 18.75 -7.10 1.69
N GLY A 209 18.39 -8.05 0.82
CA GLY A 209 19.28 -8.93 0.08
C GLY A 209 19.64 -10.22 0.83
N ASN A 210 20.27 -11.17 0.12
CA ASN A 210 20.56 -12.52 0.64
C ASN A 210 21.64 -12.60 1.74
N ALA A 211 22.24 -11.46 2.11
CA ALA A 211 23.14 -11.34 3.25
C ALA A 211 22.46 -10.66 4.46
N SER A 212 21.18 -10.29 4.35
CA SER A 212 20.46 -9.60 5.42
C SER A 212 20.10 -10.52 6.57
N PRO A 213 19.78 -9.98 7.76
CA PRO A 213 19.26 -10.76 8.87
C PRO A 213 17.97 -11.53 8.54
N TRP A 214 17.16 -11.05 7.61
CA TRP A 214 15.94 -11.72 7.13
C TRP A 214 16.23 -13.05 6.40
N ALA A 215 17.45 -13.22 5.88
CA ALA A 215 17.92 -14.45 5.26
C ALA A 215 18.41 -15.50 6.27
N SER A 216 18.54 -15.15 7.55
CA SER A 216 19.09 -16.04 8.58
C SER A 216 18.30 -17.35 8.64
N PRO A 217 18.93 -18.54 8.62
CA PRO A 217 18.24 -19.83 8.62
C PRO A 217 17.46 -20.12 9.91
N THR A 218 17.72 -19.37 10.97
CA THR A 218 17.03 -19.50 12.27
C THR A 218 15.99 -18.41 12.49
N PHE A 219 15.93 -17.42 11.60
CA PHE A 219 14.89 -16.40 11.66
C PHE A 219 13.60 -16.93 11.03
N ASP A 220 12.51 -16.71 11.72
CA ASP A 220 11.17 -17.11 11.34
C ASP A 220 10.18 -16.15 12.02
N LEU A 221 9.36 -15.48 11.22
CA LEU A 221 8.29 -14.60 11.69
C LEU A 221 7.23 -15.38 12.48
N GLY A 222 7.15 -16.69 12.25
CA GLY A 222 6.16 -17.58 12.82
C GLY A 222 5.47 -18.38 11.73
N ASN A 223 4.95 -19.55 12.08
CA ASN A 223 4.21 -20.41 11.17
C ASN A 223 3.40 -21.44 12.00
N PRO A 224 2.52 -22.26 11.39
CA PRO A 224 1.74 -23.23 12.15
C PRO A 224 2.57 -24.25 12.96
N GLY A 225 3.79 -24.56 12.52
CA GLY A 225 4.76 -25.39 13.25
C GLY A 225 5.62 -24.63 14.26
N ASN A 226 5.61 -23.29 14.22
CA ASN A 226 6.24 -22.40 15.19
C ASN A 226 5.26 -21.28 15.60
N PRO A 227 4.18 -21.62 16.34
CA PRO A 227 3.15 -20.65 16.70
C PRO A 227 3.62 -19.59 17.70
N ASN A 228 4.79 -19.78 18.31
CA ASN A 228 5.40 -18.83 19.23
C ASN A 228 6.39 -17.87 18.52
N GLY A 229 6.37 -17.84 17.18
CA GLY A 229 7.08 -16.82 16.43
C GLY A 229 6.60 -15.41 16.79
N PRO A 230 7.38 -14.38 16.46
CA PRO A 230 7.07 -13.00 16.83
C PRO A 230 5.75 -12.47 16.27
N LEU A 231 5.20 -13.08 15.21
CA LEU A 231 3.89 -12.73 14.63
C LEU A 231 2.90 -13.91 14.70
N GLY A 232 3.13 -14.88 15.60
CA GLY A 232 2.20 -15.99 15.82
C GLY A 232 2.25 -17.06 14.73
N PRO A 233 1.25 -17.96 14.66
CA PRO A 233 1.20 -19.03 13.67
C PRO A 233 0.97 -18.55 12.24
N ASN A 234 0.41 -17.35 12.06
CA ASN A 234 0.05 -16.83 10.76
C ASN A 234 0.48 -15.36 10.58
N PRO A 235 1.77 -15.07 10.36
CA PRO A 235 2.21 -13.77 9.85
C PRO A 235 1.45 -13.42 8.57
N ASP A 236 0.92 -12.19 8.51
CA ASP A 236 -0.03 -11.78 7.46
C ASP A 236 0.30 -10.40 6.91
N GLY A 237 0.10 -9.32 7.67
CA GLY A 237 0.22 -7.94 7.16
C GLY A 237 1.64 -7.37 7.12
N VAL A 238 1.90 -6.51 6.13
CA VAL A 238 3.14 -5.76 5.91
C VAL A 238 2.81 -4.32 5.51
N ALA A 239 3.33 -3.33 6.25
CA ALA A 239 3.23 -1.94 5.81
C ALA A 239 4.48 -1.14 6.15
N PHE A 240 4.67 -0.04 5.43
CA PHE A 240 5.68 0.96 5.73
C PHE A 240 5.00 2.29 6.07
N ASP A 241 5.56 3.03 7.02
CA ASP A 241 5.26 4.45 7.11
C ASP A 241 5.78 5.13 5.82
N PRO A 242 4.91 5.74 4.99
CA PRO A 242 5.32 6.33 3.71
C PRO A 242 6.30 7.50 3.87
N ILE A 243 6.38 8.11 5.05
CA ILE A 243 7.24 9.28 5.31
C ILE A 243 8.61 8.86 5.84
N THR A 244 8.64 7.91 6.77
CA THR A 244 9.88 7.53 7.49
C THR A 244 10.48 6.21 6.97
N GLY A 245 9.68 5.36 6.33
CA GLY A 245 10.05 4.01 5.92
C GLY A 245 10.18 3.02 7.08
N GLU A 246 9.63 3.35 8.26
CA GLU A 246 9.48 2.42 9.39
C GLU A 246 8.61 1.22 8.97
N LEU A 247 8.99 0.02 9.42
CA LEU A 247 8.37 -1.24 9.02
C LEU A 247 7.39 -1.72 10.09
N PHE A 248 6.17 -2.00 9.69
CA PHE A 248 5.13 -2.56 10.52
C PHE A 248 4.71 -3.92 9.98
N LEU A 249 4.57 -4.89 10.87
CA LEU A 249 4.15 -6.24 10.53
C LEU A 249 3.05 -6.69 11.49
N SER A 250 2.23 -7.65 11.06
CA SER A 250 1.22 -8.28 11.90
C SER A 250 1.10 -9.78 11.61
N GLY A 251 0.50 -10.49 12.57
CA GLY A 251 -0.13 -11.78 12.32
C GLY A 251 -1.57 -11.62 11.82
N ASP A 252 -2.25 -12.73 11.65
CA ASP A 252 -3.63 -12.91 11.19
C ASP A 252 -4.64 -12.42 12.25
N GLY A 253 -4.72 -11.10 12.39
CA GLY A 253 -5.53 -10.42 13.40
C GLY A 253 -4.90 -10.35 14.79
N GLU A 254 -3.58 -10.43 14.89
CA GLU A 254 -2.83 -10.34 16.15
C GLU A 254 -1.42 -9.74 15.95
N LEU A 255 -0.77 -9.36 17.05
CA LEU A 255 0.65 -9.05 17.13
C LEU A 255 1.12 -7.94 16.18
N PHE A 256 0.26 -6.94 15.94
CA PHE A 256 0.66 -5.74 15.22
C PHE A 256 1.88 -5.09 15.89
N SER A 257 2.95 -4.89 15.13
CA SER A 257 4.26 -4.58 15.69
C SER A 257 5.10 -3.70 14.78
N HIS A 258 5.95 -2.89 15.40
CA HIS A 258 6.97 -2.06 14.76
C HIS A 258 8.31 -2.80 14.79
N TRP A 259 9.03 -2.80 13.66
CA TRP A 259 10.24 -3.57 13.44
C TRP A 259 11.43 -2.72 12.99
N ASP A 260 12.61 -3.11 13.47
CA ASP A 260 13.86 -2.69 12.84
C ASP A 260 14.08 -3.54 11.58
N ARG A 261 13.80 -2.90 10.45
CA ARG A 261 13.96 -3.46 9.11
C ARG A 261 15.38 -3.90 8.75
N ASN A 262 16.41 -3.36 9.39
CA ASN A 262 17.80 -3.68 9.07
C ASN A 262 18.33 -4.86 9.88
N THR A 263 17.81 -5.06 11.09
CA THR A 263 18.26 -6.10 12.02
C THR A 263 17.29 -7.28 12.16
N ALA A 264 16.09 -7.17 11.56
CA ALA A 264 15.01 -8.15 11.66
C ALA A 264 14.59 -8.41 13.12
N THR A 265 14.41 -7.34 13.89
CA THR A 265 13.98 -7.41 15.30
C THR A 265 12.76 -6.57 15.58
N VAL A 266 11.85 -7.09 16.41
CA VAL A 266 10.71 -6.34 16.95
C VAL A 266 11.24 -5.20 17.83
N ILE A 267 10.83 -3.97 17.54
CA ILE A 267 11.04 -2.80 18.40
C ILE A 267 9.95 -2.75 19.47
N SER A 268 8.69 -2.88 19.06
CA SER A 268 7.54 -2.87 19.97
C SER A 268 6.33 -3.57 19.38
N TYR A 269 5.57 -4.25 20.25
CA TYR A 269 4.18 -4.61 19.95
C TYR A 269 3.27 -3.41 20.22
N LEU A 270 2.33 -3.17 19.30
CA LEU A 270 1.47 -2.00 19.27
C LEU A 270 0.08 -2.39 19.76
N ASN A 271 -0.12 -2.16 21.06
CA ASN A 271 -1.36 -2.49 21.76
C ASN A 271 -2.28 -1.27 21.89
N ASP A 272 -3.55 -1.53 22.14
CA ASP A 272 -4.52 -0.49 22.47
C ASP A 272 -4.17 0.20 23.81
N PRO A 273 -4.85 1.31 24.16
CA PRO A 273 -4.58 2.01 25.42
C PRO A 273 -4.81 1.19 26.70
N SER A 274 -5.53 0.06 26.62
CA SER A 274 -5.72 -0.88 27.73
C SER A 274 -4.60 -1.93 27.82
N GLY A 275 -3.65 -1.90 26.87
CA GLY A 275 -2.55 -2.83 26.77
C GLY A 275 -2.93 -4.15 26.11
N GLN A 276 -4.11 -4.25 25.51
CA GLN A 276 -4.58 -5.43 24.79
C GLN A 276 -4.17 -5.36 23.31
N ASP A 277 -4.08 -6.52 22.69
CA ASP A 277 -3.95 -6.61 21.24
C ASP A 277 -5.12 -5.89 20.57
N THR A 278 -4.84 -5.10 19.55
CA THR A 278 -5.86 -4.32 18.83
C THR A 278 -6.74 -5.19 17.93
N GLY A 279 -6.33 -6.43 17.67
CA GLY A 279 -6.93 -7.31 16.69
C GLY A 279 -6.73 -6.82 15.26
N MET A 280 -5.90 -5.80 15.04
CA MET A 280 -5.52 -5.27 13.73
C MET A 280 -4.41 -6.17 13.18
N GLY A 281 -4.58 -6.70 11.96
CA GLY A 281 -3.48 -7.42 11.35
C GLY A 281 -3.76 -8.39 10.22
N PHE A 282 -5.04 -8.72 9.95
CA PHE A 282 -5.42 -9.58 8.81
C PHE A 282 -4.90 -9.03 7.47
N ASP A 283 -4.76 -7.72 7.37
CA ASP A 283 -3.96 -7.07 6.34
C ASP A 283 -3.54 -5.67 6.83
N LEU A 284 -2.48 -5.10 6.27
CA LEU A 284 -2.03 -3.74 6.57
C LEU A 284 -1.90 -2.90 5.29
N ALA A 285 -2.43 -1.70 5.33
CA ALA A 285 -2.35 -0.74 4.23
C ALA A 285 -1.76 0.59 4.70
N PHE A 286 -1.14 1.32 3.78
CA PHE A 286 -0.68 2.69 4.01
C PHE A 286 -1.05 3.55 2.80
N GLN A 287 -1.12 4.87 3.00
CA GLN A 287 -1.36 5.79 1.89
C GLN A 287 -0.17 5.76 0.94
N GLN A 288 -0.36 5.11 -0.21
CA GLN A 288 0.69 5.07 -1.22
C GLN A 288 0.97 6.46 -1.78
N THR A 289 2.23 6.77 -2.09
CA THR A 289 2.56 8.01 -2.79
C THR A 289 2.47 7.79 -4.31
N ASP A 290 1.94 8.74 -5.07
CA ASP A 290 1.84 8.62 -6.55
C ASP A 290 3.18 8.86 -7.27
N GLY A 291 4.29 8.80 -6.53
CA GLY A 291 5.63 9.12 -7.01
C GLY A 291 5.83 10.57 -7.45
N ARG A 292 4.82 11.46 -7.29
CA ARG A 292 4.93 12.88 -7.66
C ARG A 292 5.48 13.76 -6.54
N GLU A 293 5.62 13.23 -5.33
CA GLU A 293 6.35 13.91 -4.26
C GLU A 293 7.85 13.77 -4.50
N THR A 294 8.41 14.69 -5.31
CA THR A 294 9.75 15.34 -5.16
C THR A 294 10.33 15.91 -6.47
N VAL A 295 9.56 16.65 -7.28
CA VAL A 295 10.16 17.75 -8.07
C VAL A 295 9.16 18.90 -8.17
N PRO A 296 9.38 20.06 -7.50
CA PRO A 296 8.74 21.28 -7.94
C PRO A 296 9.20 21.49 -9.38
N GLU A 297 8.32 21.28 -10.36
CA GLU A 297 8.71 21.43 -11.76
C GLU A 297 9.35 22.82 -11.95
N PRO A 298 10.41 22.95 -12.77
CA PRO A 298 11.10 24.23 -12.97
C PRO A 298 10.16 25.39 -13.28
N ALA A 299 9.00 25.10 -13.88
CA ALA A 299 7.93 26.05 -14.15
C ALA A 299 7.30 26.63 -12.86
N THR A 300 7.07 25.82 -11.83
CA THR A 300 6.50 26.23 -10.53
C THR A 300 7.48 27.12 -9.76
N MET A 301 8.78 26.79 -9.81
CA MET A 301 9.85 27.64 -9.27
C MET A 301 10.02 28.94 -10.07
N ALA A 302 9.89 28.88 -11.39
CA ALA A 302 9.94 30.06 -12.25
C ALA A 302 8.74 31.00 -12.02
N LEU A 303 7.54 30.47 -11.78
CA LEU A 303 6.34 31.26 -11.47
C LEU A 303 6.42 31.94 -10.10
N LEU A 304 6.92 31.24 -9.07
CA LEU A 304 7.20 31.85 -7.75
C LEU A 304 8.29 32.92 -7.85
N GLY A 305 9.35 32.67 -8.65
CA GLY A 305 10.39 33.65 -8.94
C GLY A 305 9.85 34.89 -9.67
N LEU A 306 9.06 34.71 -10.73
CA LEU A 306 8.47 35.81 -11.51
C LEU A 306 7.44 36.61 -10.71
N GLY A 307 6.67 35.96 -9.82
CA GLY A 307 5.77 36.63 -8.88
C GLY A 307 6.52 37.53 -7.89
N ALA A 308 7.61 37.03 -7.30
CA ALA A 308 8.45 37.80 -6.37
C ALA A 308 9.17 38.98 -7.06
N PHE A 309 9.69 38.78 -8.27
CA PHE A 309 10.35 39.85 -9.04
C PHE A 309 9.35 40.87 -9.61
N GLY A 310 8.14 40.45 -9.97
CA GLY A 310 7.07 41.31 -10.48
C GLY A 310 6.53 42.26 -9.41
N VAL A 311 6.29 41.76 -8.19
CA VAL A 311 5.81 42.57 -7.07
C VAL A 311 6.90 43.52 -6.56
N GLY A 312 8.16 43.08 -6.49
CA GLY A 312 9.30 43.92 -6.08
C GLY A 312 9.54 45.12 -7.01
N ARG A 313 9.34 44.96 -8.33
CA ARG A 313 9.45 46.07 -9.30
C ARG A 313 8.25 47.02 -9.26
N TYR A 314 7.05 46.53 -8.93
CA TYR A 314 5.86 47.39 -8.85
C TYR A 314 5.90 48.31 -7.61
N VAL A 315 6.40 47.82 -6.47
CA VAL A 315 6.55 48.62 -5.25
C VAL A 315 7.65 49.69 -5.40
N ARG A 316 8.75 49.38 -6.09
CA ARG A 316 9.87 50.35 -6.27
C ARG A 316 9.55 51.52 -7.21
N ARG A 317 8.59 51.37 -8.14
CA ARG A 317 8.18 52.45 -9.05
C ARG A 317 7.20 53.47 -8.46
N ARG A 318 6.57 53.19 -7.31
CA ARG A 318 5.71 54.16 -6.62
C ARG A 318 6.43 55.06 -5.61
N GLY A 319 7.71 54.82 -5.32
CA GLY A 319 8.48 55.59 -4.34
C GLY A 319 9.33 56.74 -4.89
N ALA A 320 9.44 56.91 -6.21
CA ALA A 320 10.42 57.82 -6.83
C ALA A 320 9.80 58.91 -7.73
N GLY A 321 8.62 59.41 -7.39
CA GLY A 321 7.91 60.45 -8.15
C GLY A 321 7.30 61.55 -7.30
N GLY A 322 7.95 61.91 -6.19
CA GLY A 322 7.44 62.90 -5.24
C GLY A 322 8.53 63.80 -4.68
N ARG A 323 9.14 64.63 -5.54
CA ARG A 323 9.60 66.01 -5.31
C ARG A 323 10.28 66.55 -6.55
#